data_AF-A0A417YPS9-F1
#
_entry.id   AF-A0A417YPS9-F1
#
_cell.length_a   1.000
_cell.length_b   1.000
_cell.length_c   1.000
_cell.angle_alpha   90.00
_cell.angle_beta   90.00
_cell.angle_gamma   90.00
#
_symmetry.space_group_name_H-M   'P 1'
#
loop_
_entity.id
_entity.type
_entity.pdbx_description
1 polymer ?
#
loop_
_entity_poly.entity_id
_entity_poly.type
_entity_poly.pdbx_seq_one_letter_code
_entity_poly.pdbx_strand_id
1 'polypeptide(L)'
;MNTILSIANGVLQYHRGRQTGLAGLLGIVIALGIVFQWHNILPVLEAIGLVGFLDKHGLIYEGEGYLTGYALFMIAFKASILLAVIIFVLLVVVIVCAMIFSNEIIFKIALTILTVITAPFFMIYFFFDHFRTPKAVREERKRLALESKRPVLEIVKESSELLTYDEAKNWLNRLPTLGDYHFLVAVTKEQEVFAILPRPRYWITHPAIKLKIDSNSKKNHSIDKSPLINVYYEHQGFNEKLETDFLASERTKIDISSDRIAYFLKPKSEEINAMFKWIAQSKAYKVYMNQEIDSYFKRKEKISRTISNSIEKEEFDKGVSAIKTMDASNEDIVKMMWDSKTYHVN
;
A
#
# COMPACT_ATOMS: atom_id res chain seq x y z
N MET A 1 0.76 -22.90 24.65
CA MET A 1 0.88 -21.76 23.71
C MET A 1 -0.47 -21.24 23.16
N ASN A 2 -1.63 -21.62 23.72
CA ASN A 2 -2.96 -21.18 23.23
C ASN A 2 -3.74 -20.31 24.22
N THR A 3 -3.24 -20.09 25.43
CA THR A 3 -3.97 -19.41 26.51
C THR A 3 -4.06 -17.90 26.27
N ILE A 4 -2.99 -17.27 25.75
CA ILE A 4 -2.98 -15.83 25.46
C ILE A 4 -3.91 -15.51 24.29
N LEU A 5 -3.93 -16.37 23.27
CA LEU A 5 -4.82 -16.25 22.11
C LEU A 5 -6.29 -16.50 22.48
N SER A 6 -6.59 -17.43 23.39
CA SER A 6 -7.97 -17.67 23.84
C SER A 6 -8.48 -16.52 24.73
N ILE A 7 -7.62 -15.95 25.58
CA ILE A 7 -7.94 -14.76 26.39
C ILE A 7 -8.18 -13.55 25.47
N ALA A 8 -7.33 -13.33 24.46
CA ALA A 8 -7.52 -12.24 23.49
C ALA A 8 -8.83 -12.39 22.68
N ASN A 9 -9.17 -13.60 22.24
CA ASN A 9 -10.43 -13.87 21.56
C ASN A 9 -11.65 -13.72 22.49
N GLY A 10 -11.54 -14.13 23.76
CA GLY A 10 -12.58 -13.94 24.76
C GLY A 10 -12.86 -12.47 25.05
N VAL A 11 -11.82 -11.65 25.17
CA VAL A 11 -11.92 -10.20 25.34
C VAL A 11 -12.56 -9.55 24.11
N LEU A 12 -12.16 -9.96 22.90
CA LEU A 12 -12.76 -9.50 21.64
C LEU A 12 -14.24 -9.87 21.51
N GLN A 13 -14.62 -11.10 21.85
CA GLN A 13 -16.03 -11.53 21.85
C GLN A 13 -16.84 -10.80 22.91
N TYR A 14 -16.28 -10.54 24.09
CA TYR A 14 -16.92 -9.74 25.13
C TYR A 14 -17.17 -8.31 24.68
N HIS A 15 -16.19 -7.66 24.04
CA HIS A 15 -16.37 -6.32 23.48
C HIS A 15 -17.41 -6.29 22.34
N ARG A 16 -17.42 -7.30 21.46
CA ARG A 16 -18.43 -7.43 20.40
C ARG A 16 -19.83 -7.67 20.98
N GLY A 17 -19.96 -8.56 21.97
CA GLY A 17 -21.20 -8.85 22.68
C GLY A 17 -21.74 -7.66 23.47
N ARG A 18 -20.86 -6.86 24.08
CA ARG A 18 -21.23 -5.60 24.74
C ARG A 18 -21.73 -4.56 23.74
N GLN A 19 -21.11 -4.46 22.56
CA GLN A 19 -21.53 -3.51 21.51
C GLN A 19 -22.85 -3.91 20.83
N THR A 20 -23.11 -5.21 20.62
CA THR A 20 -24.39 -5.69 20.09
C THR A 20 -25.49 -5.65 21.15
N GLY A 21 -25.18 -6.04 22.39
CA GLY A 21 -26.12 -6.01 23.52
C GLY A 21 -26.57 -4.61 23.90
N LEU A 22 -25.67 -3.62 23.88
CA LEU A 22 -26.02 -2.22 24.19
C LEU A 22 -26.93 -1.62 23.12
N ALA A 23 -26.78 -2.02 21.86
CA ALA A 23 -27.70 -1.60 20.80
C ALA A 23 -29.06 -2.29 20.87
N GLY A 24 -29.11 -3.56 21.28
CA GLY A 24 -30.37 -4.23 21.60
C GLY A 24 -31.10 -3.54 22.74
N LEU A 25 -30.37 -3.18 23.81
CA LEU A 25 -30.93 -2.45 24.95
C LEU A 25 -31.41 -1.04 24.53
N LEU A 26 -30.62 -0.32 23.73
CA LEU A 26 -31.05 0.96 23.17
C LEU A 26 -32.32 0.81 22.31
N GLY A 27 -32.42 -0.25 21.51
CA GLY A 27 -33.61 -0.56 20.72
C GLY A 27 -34.85 -0.79 21.59
N ILE A 28 -34.70 -1.51 22.71
CA ILE A 28 -35.77 -1.70 23.70
C ILE A 28 -36.17 -0.37 24.33
N VAL A 29 -35.20 0.46 24.74
CA VAL A 29 -35.48 1.79 25.33
C VAL A 29 -36.21 2.70 24.33
N ILE A 30 -35.80 2.70 23.06
CA ILE A 30 -36.47 3.45 22.00
C ILE A 30 -37.89 2.93 21.79
N ALA A 31 -38.09 1.62 21.73
CA ALA A 31 -39.41 1.01 21.59
C ALA A 31 -40.34 1.40 22.75
N LEU A 32 -39.85 1.34 24.00
CA LEU A 32 -40.59 1.81 25.17
C LEU A 32 -40.91 3.31 25.09
N GLY A 33 -39.95 4.12 24.60
CA GLY A 33 -40.16 5.55 24.37
C GLY A 33 -41.24 5.83 23.34
N ILE A 34 -41.28 5.08 22.24
CA ILE A 34 -42.33 5.17 21.20
C ILE A 34 -43.70 4.81 21.78
N VAL A 35 -43.79 3.73 22.57
CA VAL A 35 -45.04 3.31 23.22
C VAL A 35 -45.52 4.37 24.21
N PHE A 36 -44.61 4.93 25.01
CA PHE A 36 -44.96 5.98 25.97
C PHE A 36 -45.41 7.28 25.28
N GLN A 37 -44.74 7.64 24.18
CA GLN A 37 -45.05 8.82 23.37
C GLN A 37 -46.12 8.56 22.30
N TRP A 38 -46.81 7.42 22.35
CA TRP A 38 -47.76 7.03 21.31
C TRP A 38 -48.86 8.06 21.08
N HIS A 39 -49.34 8.69 22.16
CA HIS A 39 -50.35 9.76 22.10
C HIS A 39 -49.90 10.99 21.30
N ASN A 40 -48.60 11.27 21.23
CA ASN A 40 -48.03 12.37 20.45
C ASN A 40 -47.67 11.94 19.02
N ILE A 41 -47.35 10.67 18.82
CA ILE A 41 -47.00 10.09 17.51
C ILE A 41 -48.27 9.84 16.68
N LEU A 42 -49.34 9.36 17.31
CA LEU A 42 -50.58 8.96 16.65
C LEU A 42 -51.18 10.09 15.79
N PRO A 43 -51.33 11.34 16.26
CA PRO A 43 -51.87 12.43 15.43
C PRO A 43 -51.02 12.74 14.19
N VAL A 44 -49.70 12.56 14.27
CA VAL A 44 -48.79 12.75 13.14
C VAL A 44 -48.98 11.63 12.11
N LEU A 45 -49.12 10.38 12.57
CA LEU A 45 -49.39 9.24 11.70
C LEU A 45 -50.78 9.33 11.05
N GLU A 46 -51.77 9.84 11.77
CA GLU A 46 -53.11 10.15 11.26
C GLU A 46 -53.07 11.29 10.22
N ALA A 47 -52.34 12.37 10.49
CA ALA A 47 -52.18 13.50 9.57
C ALA A 47 -51.50 13.11 8.24
N ILE A 48 -50.55 12.18 8.28
CA ILE A 48 -49.92 11.60 7.07
C ILE A 48 -50.86 10.61 6.36
N GLY A 49 -51.98 10.24 6.99
CA GLY A 49 -52.95 9.28 6.47
C GLY A 49 -52.51 7.81 6.63
N LEU A 50 -51.45 7.55 7.38
CA LEU A 50 -50.92 6.20 7.57
C LEU A 50 -51.91 5.32 8.35
N VAL A 51 -52.51 5.86 9.41
CA VAL A 51 -53.48 5.10 10.24
C VAL A 51 -54.70 4.72 9.41
N GLY A 52 -55.29 5.66 8.67
CA GLY A 52 -56.42 5.38 7.79
C GLY A 52 -56.07 4.42 6.64
N PHE A 53 -54.84 4.47 6.12
CA PHE A 53 -54.36 3.49 5.14
C PHE A 53 -54.28 2.08 5.73
N LEU A 54 -53.70 1.93 6.93
CA LEU A 54 -53.55 0.65 7.61
C LEU A 54 -54.91 0.06 8.00
N ASP A 55 -55.81 0.89 8.52
CA ASP A 55 -57.17 0.51 8.88
C ASP A 55 -57.97 0.04 7.66
N LYS A 56 -57.92 0.79 6.56
CA LYS A 56 -58.59 0.43 5.30
C LYS A 56 -58.13 -0.92 4.72
N HIS A 57 -56.89 -1.33 4.99
CA HIS A 57 -56.35 -2.62 4.55
C HIS A 57 -56.54 -3.74 5.59
N GLY A 58 -57.28 -3.48 6.67
CA GLY A 58 -57.57 -4.46 7.73
C GLY A 58 -56.33 -4.85 8.53
N LEU A 59 -55.39 -3.92 8.70
CA LEU A 59 -54.12 -4.16 9.40
C LEU A 59 -54.16 -3.74 10.86
N ILE A 60 -55.23 -3.05 11.27
CA ILE A 60 -55.50 -2.66 12.64
C ILE A 60 -56.59 -3.58 13.20
N TYR A 61 -56.26 -4.29 14.27
CA TYR A 61 -57.16 -5.14 15.03
C TYR A 61 -57.49 -4.44 16.35
N GLU A 62 -58.72 -3.94 16.48
CA GLU A 62 -59.18 -3.25 17.68
C GLU A 62 -59.11 -4.17 18.91
N GLY A 63 -58.54 -3.68 20.02
CA GLY A 63 -58.35 -4.46 21.24
C GLY A 63 -57.22 -5.49 21.21
N GLU A 64 -56.69 -5.83 20.03
CA GLU A 64 -55.65 -6.85 19.82
C GLU A 64 -54.37 -6.22 19.27
N GLY A 65 -53.73 -5.37 20.09
CA GLY A 65 -52.51 -4.65 19.70
C GLY A 65 -51.35 -5.57 19.29
N TYR A 66 -51.27 -6.78 19.84
CA TYR A 66 -50.24 -7.76 19.45
C TYR A 66 -50.44 -8.29 18.02
N LEU A 67 -51.70 -8.50 17.59
CA LEU A 67 -51.99 -8.91 16.21
C LEU A 67 -51.71 -7.78 15.22
N THR A 68 -52.09 -6.55 15.57
CA THR A 68 -51.75 -5.35 14.78
C THR A 68 -50.24 -5.23 14.60
N GLY A 69 -49.47 -5.34 15.69
CA GLY A 69 -48.01 -5.32 15.64
C GLY A 69 -47.41 -6.44 14.79
N TYR A 70 -47.93 -7.66 14.91
CA TYR A 70 -47.51 -8.80 14.10
C TYR A 70 -47.83 -8.61 12.61
N ALA A 71 -49.02 -8.12 12.27
CA ALA A 71 -49.43 -7.83 10.90
C ALA A 71 -48.52 -6.77 10.25
N LEU A 72 -48.24 -5.68 10.96
CA LEU A 72 -47.31 -4.64 10.52
C LEU A 72 -45.89 -5.17 10.34
N PHE A 73 -45.41 -5.98 11.29
CA PHE A 73 -44.10 -6.64 11.17
C PHE A 73 -44.03 -7.55 9.96
N MET A 74 -45.04 -8.38 9.73
CA MET A 74 -45.09 -9.28 8.58
C MET A 74 -45.14 -8.52 7.24
N ILE A 75 -45.82 -7.38 7.20
CA ILE A 75 -45.83 -6.51 6.01
C ILE A 75 -44.46 -5.88 5.80
N ALA A 76 -43.84 -5.32 6.83
CA ALA A 76 -42.50 -4.76 6.74
C ALA A 76 -41.48 -5.82 6.29
N PHE A 77 -41.59 -7.04 6.81
CA PHE A 77 -40.75 -8.17 6.42
C PHE A 77 -40.96 -8.56 4.94
N LYS A 78 -42.21 -8.71 4.50
CA LYS A 78 -42.55 -8.99 3.08
C LYS A 78 -42.09 -7.87 2.15
N ALA A 79 -42.28 -6.61 2.54
CA ALA A 79 -41.82 -5.45 1.78
C ALA A 79 -40.28 -5.42 1.67
N SER A 80 -39.58 -5.80 2.74
CA SER A 80 -38.11 -5.91 2.74
C SER A 80 -37.62 -7.01 1.79
N ILE A 81 -38.28 -8.17 1.78
CA ILE A 81 -37.98 -9.24 0.82
C ILE A 81 -38.25 -8.78 -0.62
N LEU A 82 -39.42 -8.18 -0.86
CA LEU A 82 -39.79 -7.68 -2.19
C LEU A 82 -38.79 -6.66 -2.71
N LEU A 83 -38.40 -5.71 -1.87
CA LEU A 83 -37.37 -4.72 -2.18
C LEU A 83 -36.02 -5.39 -2.51
N ALA A 84 -35.59 -6.37 -1.72
CA ALA A 84 -34.35 -7.09 -1.98
C ALA A 84 -34.38 -7.79 -3.35
N VAL A 85 -35.53 -8.40 -3.71
CA VAL A 85 -35.74 -9.00 -5.03
C VAL A 85 -35.69 -7.93 -6.14
N ILE A 86 -36.34 -6.78 -5.96
CA ILE A 86 -36.30 -5.67 -6.94
C ILE A 86 -34.87 -5.18 -7.15
N ILE A 87 -34.12 -4.93 -6.07
CA ILE A 87 -32.72 -4.50 -6.15
C ILE A 87 -31.87 -5.54 -6.88
N PHE A 88 -32.06 -6.83 -6.56
CA PHE A 88 -31.35 -7.92 -7.21
C PHE A 88 -31.64 -7.98 -8.71
N VAL A 89 -32.91 -7.96 -9.11
CA VAL A 89 -33.32 -7.95 -10.51
C VAL A 89 -32.75 -6.74 -11.25
N LEU A 90 -32.84 -5.55 -10.64
CA LEU A 90 -32.33 -4.32 -11.24
C LEU A 90 -30.80 -4.36 -11.41
N LEU A 91 -30.07 -4.94 -10.45
CA LEU A 91 -28.63 -5.14 -10.53
C LEU A 91 -28.27 -6.12 -11.67
N VAL A 92 -29.01 -7.22 -11.82
CA VAL A 92 -28.84 -8.14 -12.96
C VAL A 92 -29.07 -7.43 -14.29
N VAL A 93 -30.15 -6.64 -14.40
CA VAL A 93 -30.44 -5.85 -15.61
C VAL A 93 -29.30 -4.87 -15.91
N VAL A 94 -28.78 -4.16 -14.90
CA VAL A 94 -27.64 -3.23 -15.06
C VAL A 94 -26.42 -3.97 -15.60
N ILE A 95 -26.08 -5.15 -15.06
CA ILE A 95 -24.93 -5.95 -15.51
C ILE A 95 -25.13 -6.42 -16.96
N VAL A 96 -26.30 -6.96 -17.29
CA VAL A 96 -26.60 -7.43 -18.65
C VAL A 96 -26.55 -6.28 -19.65
N CYS A 97 -27.14 -5.12 -19.32
CA CYS A 97 -27.08 -3.93 -20.16
C CYS A 97 -25.64 -3.41 -20.33
N ALA A 98 -24.82 -3.45 -19.28
CA ALA A 98 -23.42 -3.06 -19.36
C ALA A 98 -22.63 -3.98 -20.30
N MET A 99 -22.90 -5.29 -20.28
CA MET A 99 -22.26 -6.27 -21.16
C MET A 99 -22.70 -6.13 -22.63
N ILE A 100 -24.00 -5.97 -22.89
CA ILE A 100 -24.53 -5.97 -24.26
C ILE A 100 -24.26 -4.66 -24.98
N PHE A 101 -24.54 -3.53 -24.32
CA PHE A 101 -24.59 -2.26 -25.05
C PHE A 101 -23.25 -1.54 -25.12
N SER A 102 -22.28 -1.86 -24.24
CA SER A 102 -21.01 -1.12 -24.09
C SER A 102 -21.17 0.41 -24.09
N ASN A 103 -22.38 0.88 -23.78
CA ASN A 103 -22.81 2.26 -23.97
C ASN A 103 -22.87 2.92 -22.60
N GLU A 104 -22.00 3.89 -22.40
CA GLU A 104 -21.91 4.63 -21.15
C GLU A 104 -23.23 5.28 -20.72
N ILE A 105 -24.08 5.66 -21.68
CA ILE A 105 -25.34 6.37 -21.41
C ILE A 105 -26.33 5.44 -20.71
N ILE A 106 -26.52 4.22 -21.23
CA ILE A 106 -27.45 3.23 -20.66
C ILE A 106 -27.00 2.84 -19.25
N PHE A 107 -25.68 2.65 -19.06
CA PHE A 107 -25.11 2.37 -17.75
C PHE A 107 -25.36 3.51 -16.75
N LYS A 108 -25.14 4.77 -17.14
CA LYS A 108 -25.39 5.95 -16.30
C LYS A 108 -26.86 6.08 -15.89
N ILE A 109 -27.81 5.83 -16.80
CA ILE A 109 -29.25 5.84 -16.49
C ILE A 109 -29.59 4.73 -15.49
N ALA A 110 -29.12 3.51 -15.73
CA ALA A 110 -29.41 2.37 -14.86
C ALA A 110 -28.82 2.55 -13.44
N LEU A 111 -27.59 3.07 -13.36
CA LEU A 111 -26.93 3.40 -12.08
C LEU A 111 -27.68 4.52 -11.34
N THR A 112 -28.21 5.52 -12.06
CA THR A 112 -29.00 6.60 -11.46
C THR A 112 -30.28 6.06 -10.84
N ILE A 113 -31.01 5.19 -11.55
CA ILE A 113 -32.23 4.54 -11.03
C ILE A 113 -31.90 3.71 -9.78
N LEU A 114 -30.83 2.90 -9.83
CA LEU A 114 -30.37 2.11 -8.67
C LEU A 114 -30.04 3.02 -7.47
N THR A 115 -29.35 4.14 -7.72
CA THR A 115 -28.98 5.10 -6.68
C THR A 115 -30.21 5.72 -6.05
N VAL A 116 -31.21 6.13 -6.82
CA VAL A 116 -32.46 6.72 -6.30
C VAL A 116 -33.23 5.71 -5.43
N ILE A 117 -33.33 4.46 -5.86
CA ILE A 117 -34.02 3.39 -5.10
C ILE A 117 -33.27 3.07 -3.79
N THR A 118 -31.94 3.04 -3.83
CA THR A 118 -31.11 2.68 -2.66
C THR A 118 -30.76 3.85 -1.73
N ALA A 119 -30.86 5.10 -2.21
CA ALA A 119 -30.55 6.32 -1.45
C ALA A 119 -31.22 6.39 -0.07
N PRO A 120 -32.53 6.16 0.11
CA PRO A 120 -33.15 6.22 1.43
C PRO A 120 -32.55 5.22 2.41
N PHE A 121 -32.14 4.04 1.95
CA PHE A 121 -31.48 3.03 2.80
C PHE A 121 -30.07 3.46 3.20
N PHE A 122 -29.31 4.05 2.27
CA PHE A 122 -27.99 4.62 2.59
C PHE A 122 -28.11 5.78 3.57
N MET A 123 -29.11 6.66 3.44
CA MET A 123 -29.33 7.76 4.39
C MET A 123 -29.61 7.22 5.79
N ILE A 124 -30.51 6.23 5.93
CA ILE A 124 -30.79 5.58 7.21
C ILE A 124 -29.52 4.95 7.77
N TYR A 125 -28.76 4.22 6.94
CA TYR A 125 -27.49 3.61 7.35
C TYR A 125 -26.48 4.65 7.85
N PHE A 126 -26.24 5.72 7.10
CA PHE A 126 -25.29 6.77 7.49
C PHE A 126 -25.75 7.53 8.73
N PHE A 127 -27.05 7.74 8.90
CA PHE A 127 -27.62 8.32 10.10
C PHE A 127 -27.33 7.42 11.31
N PHE A 128 -27.63 6.12 11.22
CA PHE A 128 -27.32 5.17 12.29
C PHE A 128 -25.82 5.06 12.57
N ASP A 129 -24.96 5.01 11.54
CA ASP A 129 -23.51 5.04 11.75
C ASP A 129 -23.11 6.35 12.45
N HIS A 130 -23.66 7.50 12.06
CA HIS A 130 -23.38 8.80 12.68
C HIS A 130 -23.69 8.85 14.20
N PHE A 131 -24.68 8.11 14.68
CA PHE A 131 -24.95 8.05 16.12
C PHE A 131 -24.23 6.89 16.82
N ARG A 132 -23.89 5.82 16.11
CA ARG A 132 -23.39 4.58 16.71
C ARG A 132 -21.87 4.43 16.68
N THR A 133 -21.15 5.05 15.73
CA THR A 133 -19.68 4.97 15.73
C THR A 133 -19.09 5.74 16.93
N PRO A 134 -18.28 5.10 17.80
CA PRO A 134 -17.59 5.81 18.88
C PRO A 134 -16.65 6.89 18.34
N LYS A 135 -16.50 8.01 19.07
CA LYS A 135 -15.61 9.12 18.69
C LYS A 135 -14.17 8.68 18.42
N ALA A 136 -13.64 7.77 19.24
CA ALA A 136 -12.29 7.21 19.07
C ALA A 136 -12.09 6.53 17.70
N VAL A 137 -13.08 5.76 17.24
CA VAL A 137 -13.02 5.08 15.94
C VAL A 137 -13.11 6.10 14.79
N ARG A 138 -13.85 7.20 14.95
CA ARG A 138 -13.90 8.28 13.97
C ARG A 138 -12.59 9.06 13.88
N GLU A 139 -11.99 9.36 15.03
CA GLU A 139 -10.70 10.03 15.10
C GLU A 139 -9.60 9.16 14.51
N GLU A 140 -9.63 7.85 14.74
CA GLU A 140 -8.70 6.91 14.12
C GLU A 140 -8.92 6.78 12.60
N ARG A 141 -10.17 6.70 12.12
CA ARG A 141 -10.47 6.76 10.68
C ARG A 141 -10.00 8.07 10.04
N LYS A 142 -10.15 9.20 10.74
CA LYS A 142 -9.64 10.50 10.31
C LYS A 142 -8.12 10.54 10.31
N ARG A 143 -7.47 9.98 11.34
CA ARG A 143 -6.00 9.87 11.40
C ARG A 143 -5.47 9.04 10.24
N LEU A 144 -6.05 7.87 9.98
CA LEU A 144 -5.68 7.02 8.85
C LEU A 144 -5.92 7.71 7.50
N ALA A 145 -7.01 8.47 7.36
CA ALA A 145 -7.30 9.25 6.16
C ALA A 145 -6.34 10.45 5.97
N LEU A 146 -5.75 10.96 7.06
CA LEU A 146 -4.73 12.01 7.04
C LEU A 146 -3.32 11.42 6.83
N GLU A 147 -3.02 10.27 7.43
CA GLU A 147 -1.79 9.50 7.21
C GLU A 147 -1.71 8.99 5.77
N SER A 148 -2.83 8.54 5.18
CA SER A 148 -2.89 8.17 3.76
C SER A 148 -2.70 9.35 2.81
N LYS A 149 -2.74 10.59 3.33
CA LYS A 149 -2.49 11.83 2.58
C LYS A 149 -1.09 12.38 2.82
N ARG A 150 -0.28 11.80 3.72
CA ARG A 150 1.10 12.22 3.88
C ARG A 150 1.85 11.94 2.57
N PRO A 151 2.60 12.92 2.05
CA PRO A 151 3.40 12.68 0.86
C PRO A 151 4.38 11.55 1.19
N VAL A 152 4.51 10.58 0.28
CA VAL A 152 5.44 9.44 0.35
C VAL A 152 6.83 9.85 0.84
N LEU A 153 7.27 11.06 0.45
CA LEU A 153 8.52 11.67 0.87
C LEU A 153 8.71 11.78 2.39
N GLU A 154 7.67 12.18 3.14
CA GLU A 154 7.75 12.32 4.59
C GLU A 154 7.95 10.95 5.25
N ILE A 155 7.22 9.94 4.76
CA ILE A 155 7.28 8.58 5.27
C ILE A 155 8.71 8.01 5.08
N VAL A 156 9.29 8.18 3.88
CA VAL A 156 10.65 7.72 3.58
C VAL A 156 11.71 8.49 4.38
N LYS A 157 11.49 9.80 4.62
CA LYS A 157 12.39 10.61 5.44
C LYS A 157 12.33 10.22 6.92
N GLU A 158 11.15 9.96 7.47
CA GLU A 158 10.99 9.51 8.86
C GLU A 158 11.65 8.14 9.09
N SER A 159 11.62 7.25 8.08
CA SER A 159 12.18 5.90 8.16
C SER A 159 13.65 5.79 7.76
N SER A 160 14.35 6.92 7.54
CA SER A 160 15.71 6.93 7.00
C SER A 160 16.58 8.00 7.64
N GLU A 161 17.90 7.80 7.55
CA GLU A 161 18.89 8.81 7.91
C GLU A 161 19.29 9.61 6.68
N LEU A 162 19.24 10.94 6.79
CA LEU A 162 19.69 11.83 5.72
C LEU A 162 21.20 11.84 5.67
N LEU A 163 21.77 11.52 4.51
CA LEU A 163 23.21 11.61 4.25
C LEU A 163 23.53 12.87 3.45
N THR A 164 24.67 13.46 3.75
CA THR A 164 25.29 14.47 2.89
C THR A 164 25.75 13.82 1.57
N TYR A 165 26.01 14.66 0.56
CA TYR A 165 26.50 14.18 -0.73
C TYR A 165 27.81 13.40 -0.61
N ASP A 166 28.76 13.89 0.18
CA ASP A 166 30.06 13.25 0.36
C ASP A 166 29.97 11.94 1.14
N GLU A 167 29.09 11.87 2.15
CA GLU A 167 28.81 10.61 2.85
C GLU A 167 28.18 9.58 1.93
N ALA A 168 27.18 9.98 1.13
CA ALA A 168 26.53 9.10 0.16
C ALA A 168 27.53 8.60 -0.89
N LYS A 169 28.41 9.49 -1.37
CA LYS A 169 29.51 9.17 -2.28
C LYS A 169 30.44 8.13 -1.67
N ASN A 170 30.93 8.35 -0.45
CA ASN A 170 31.81 7.40 0.23
C ASN A 170 31.12 6.05 0.48
N TRP A 171 29.84 6.08 0.86
CA TRP A 171 29.04 4.88 1.13
C TRP A 171 28.86 4.00 -0.11
N LEU A 172 28.58 4.63 -1.25
CA LEU A 172 28.41 3.94 -2.52
C LEU A 172 29.75 3.55 -3.15
N ASN A 173 30.89 4.10 -2.69
CA ASN A 173 32.22 3.91 -3.29
C ASN A 173 32.81 2.55 -2.92
N ARG A 174 32.19 1.52 -3.45
CA ARG A 174 32.51 0.13 -3.17
C ARG A 174 32.07 -0.75 -4.32
N LEU A 175 32.72 -1.89 -4.46
CA LEU A 175 32.31 -2.94 -5.37
C LEU A 175 31.04 -3.61 -4.83
N PRO A 176 30.02 -3.87 -5.68
CA PRO A 176 28.87 -4.66 -5.27
C PRO A 176 29.33 -6.07 -4.88
N THR A 177 28.76 -6.64 -3.81
CA THR A 177 29.11 -7.99 -3.35
C THR A 177 27.88 -8.86 -3.10
N LEU A 178 28.08 -10.18 -3.07
CA LEU A 178 26.99 -11.13 -2.89
C LEU A 178 26.51 -11.12 -1.44
N GLY A 179 25.22 -10.90 -1.24
CA GLY A 179 24.63 -10.76 0.10
C GLY A 179 24.70 -9.34 0.67
N ASP A 180 25.29 -8.40 -0.06
CA ASP A 180 25.31 -6.99 0.30
C ASP A 180 24.09 -6.27 -0.26
N TYR A 181 23.30 -5.73 0.65
CA TYR A 181 22.07 -4.99 0.38
C TYR A 181 22.13 -3.57 0.96
N HIS A 182 23.32 -3.04 1.26
CA HIS A 182 23.46 -1.65 1.74
C HIS A 182 23.38 -0.65 0.58
N PHE A 183 22.21 -0.59 -0.03
CA PHE A 183 21.88 0.42 -1.03
C PHE A 183 21.48 1.72 -0.34
N LEU A 184 21.49 2.82 -1.09
CA LEU A 184 20.91 4.08 -0.63
C LEU A 184 19.56 4.31 -1.31
N VAL A 185 18.68 5.05 -0.65
CA VAL A 185 17.47 5.58 -1.27
C VAL A 185 17.78 6.98 -1.76
N ALA A 186 17.61 7.25 -3.05
CA ALA A 186 17.64 8.59 -3.60
C ALA A 186 16.23 9.10 -3.84
N VAL A 187 15.97 10.34 -3.46
CA VAL A 187 14.74 11.05 -3.82
C VAL A 187 15.11 12.19 -4.76
N THR A 188 14.49 12.25 -5.93
CA THR A 188 14.72 13.33 -6.90
C THR A 188 13.98 14.61 -6.53
N LYS A 189 14.32 15.71 -7.19
CA LYS A 189 13.60 16.99 -7.13
C LYS A 189 12.11 16.85 -7.53
N GLU A 190 11.81 15.87 -8.38
CA GLU A 190 10.46 15.52 -8.84
C GLU A 190 9.73 14.55 -7.88
N GLN A 191 10.31 14.29 -6.71
CA GLN A 191 9.78 13.37 -5.68
C GLN A 191 9.69 11.90 -6.11
N GLU A 192 10.42 11.51 -7.15
CA GLU A 192 10.59 10.10 -7.51
C GLU A 192 11.60 9.45 -6.58
N VAL A 193 11.36 8.19 -6.21
CA VAL A 193 12.18 7.45 -5.25
C VAL A 193 12.92 6.33 -5.96
N PHE A 194 14.20 6.16 -5.67
CA PHE A 194 15.07 5.19 -6.32
C PHE A 194 15.96 4.47 -5.31
N ALA A 195 16.27 3.20 -5.56
CA ALA A 195 17.36 2.49 -4.91
C ALA A 195 18.64 2.71 -5.72
N ILE A 196 19.66 3.30 -5.10
CA ILE A 196 20.97 3.54 -5.71
C ILE A 196 21.89 2.36 -5.39
N LEU A 197 22.40 1.72 -6.44
CA LEU A 197 23.29 0.59 -6.34
C LEU A 197 24.75 1.06 -6.15
N PRO A 198 25.57 0.33 -5.39
CA PRO A 198 26.96 0.69 -5.17
C PRO A 198 27.76 0.53 -6.46
N ARG A 199 28.58 1.52 -6.78
CA ARG A 199 29.44 1.51 -7.96
C ARG A 199 30.77 2.19 -7.66
N PRO A 200 31.91 1.51 -7.87
CA PRO A 200 33.21 2.13 -7.69
C PRO A 200 33.53 3.02 -8.89
N ARG A 201 33.69 4.32 -8.63
CA ARG A 201 33.94 5.36 -9.64
C ARG A 201 32.75 5.54 -10.61
N TYR A 202 32.60 6.75 -11.16
CA TYR A 202 31.42 7.24 -11.90
C TYR A 202 30.23 7.63 -11.01
N TRP A 203 30.42 8.73 -10.27
CA TRP A 203 29.43 9.39 -9.40
C TRP A 203 28.45 10.31 -10.15
N ILE A 204 28.77 10.63 -11.41
CA ILE A 204 27.95 11.53 -12.20
C ILE A 204 26.61 10.85 -12.46
N THR A 205 26.65 9.57 -12.83
CA THR A 205 25.48 8.73 -13.07
C THR A 205 25.44 7.55 -12.12
N HIS A 206 24.33 7.45 -11.39
CA HIS A 206 24.10 6.39 -10.43
C HIS A 206 23.25 5.29 -11.07
N PRO A 207 23.72 4.03 -11.12
CA PRO A 207 22.86 2.91 -11.49
C PRO A 207 21.77 2.79 -10.44
N ALA A 208 20.53 2.98 -10.87
CA ALA A 208 19.40 3.11 -9.98
C ALA A 208 18.23 2.22 -10.40
N ILE A 209 17.43 1.84 -9.41
CA ILE A 209 16.18 1.11 -9.61
C ILE A 209 15.04 1.97 -9.10
N LYS A 210 14.08 2.30 -9.96
CA LYS A 210 12.92 3.11 -9.58
C LYS A 210 12.03 2.34 -8.62
N LEU A 211 11.73 2.96 -7.48
CA LEU A 211 10.90 2.44 -6.43
C LEU A 211 9.53 3.10 -6.49
N LYS A 212 8.49 2.28 -6.51
CA LYS A 212 7.12 2.71 -6.30
C LYS A 212 6.76 2.47 -4.85
N ILE A 213 6.44 3.54 -4.14
CA ILE A 213 6.08 3.45 -2.72
C ILE A 213 4.59 3.72 -2.62
N ASP A 214 3.83 2.67 -2.30
CA ASP A 214 2.41 2.78 -2.05
C ASP A 214 2.18 2.87 -0.54
N SER A 215 1.65 4.03 -0.10
CA SER A 215 1.14 4.22 1.26
C SER A 215 -0.18 3.44 1.43
N ASN A 216 -0.11 2.11 1.39
CA ASN A 216 -1.26 1.26 1.66
C ASN A 216 -1.48 1.18 3.17
N SER A 217 -2.15 2.17 3.75
CA SER A 217 -2.59 2.16 5.16
C SER A 217 -3.65 1.08 5.47
N LYS A 218 -3.99 0.24 4.49
CA LYS A 218 -5.00 -0.80 4.58
C LYS A 218 -4.36 -2.18 4.77
N LYS A 219 -3.66 -2.43 5.88
CA LYS A 219 -3.52 -3.80 6.37
C LYS A 219 -3.24 -3.88 7.87
N ASN A 220 -4.25 -4.41 8.54
CA ASN A 220 -4.26 -5.14 9.81
C ASN A 220 -3.97 -4.37 11.12
N HIS A 221 -5.02 -4.33 11.95
CA HIS A 221 -5.04 -4.05 13.38
C HIS A 221 -4.19 -5.05 14.21
N SER A 222 -2.91 -5.24 13.88
CA SER A 222 -1.94 -5.76 14.83
C SER A 222 -1.36 -4.57 15.60
N ILE A 223 -1.30 -4.72 16.92
CA ILE A 223 -1.07 -3.67 17.93
C ILE A 223 0.34 -3.05 17.85
N ASP A 224 1.20 -3.49 16.92
CA ASP A 224 2.53 -2.93 16.76
C ASP A 224 2.60 -1.88 15.65
N LYS A 225 2.99 -0.68 16.07
CA LYS A 225 2.81 0.59 15.38
C LYS A 225 4.01 0.89 14.50
N SER A 226 3.91 0.57 13.21
CA SER A 226 4.72 1.24 12.19
C SER A 226 3.92 1.28 10.89
N PRO A 227 3.89 2.42 10.17
CA PRO A 227 3.26 2.48 8.86
C PRO A 227 3.96 1.50 7.93
N LEU A 228 3.29 0.41 7.58
CA LEU A 228 3.81 -0.58 6.63
C LEU A 228 3.89 0.06 5.24
N ILE A 229 5.10 0.44 4.85
CA ILE A 229 5.41 0.91 3.51
C ILE A 229 5.46 -0.30 2.60
N ASN A 230 4.56 -0.39 1.63
CA ASN A 230 4.73 -1.37 0.57
C ASN A 230 5.55 -0.73 -0.54
N VAL A 231 6.78 -1.19 -0.70
CA VAL A 231 7.65 -0.74 -1.80
C VAL A 231 7.63 -1.81 -2.89
N TYR A 232 7.24 -1.40 -4.09
CA TYR A 232 7.19 -2.22 -5.29
C TYR A 232 8.11 -1.64 -6.37
N TYR A 233 8.48 -2.44 -7.35
CA TYR A 233 9.15 -1.94 -8.56
C TYR A 233 8.13 -1.35 -9.52
N GLU A 234 8.42 -0.17 -10.07
CA GLU A 234 7.65 0.35 -11.19
C GLU A 234 8.10 -0.36 -12.47
N HIS A 235 7.45 -1.47 -12.79
CA HIS A 235 7.61 -2.16 -14.07
C HIS A 235 6.28 -2.16 -14.82
N GLN A 236 6.27 -1.67 -16.06
CA GLN A 236 5.12 -1.85 -16.94
C GLN A 236 4.99 -3.35 -17.25
N GLY A 237 3.99 -4.01 -16.66
CA GLY A 237 3.73 -5.43 -16.86
C GLY A 237 4.28 -6.30 -15.73
N PHE A 238 3.42 -6.64 -14.77
CA PHE A 238 3.69 -7.66 -13.78
C PHE A 238 3.67 -9.03 -14.49
N ASN A 239 4.82 -9.69 -14.59
CA ASN A 239 4.86 -11.09 -14.97
C ASN A 239 5.95 -11.79 -14.15
N GLU A 240 5.58 -12.91 -13.52
CA GLU A 240 6.33 -13.68 -12.51
C GLU A 240 7.71 -14.21 -12.93
N LYS A 241 8.22 -13.81 -14.09
CA LYS A 241 9.55 -14.20 -14.59
C LYS A 241 10.53 -13.05 -14.49
N LEU A 242 10.92 -12.73 -13.25
CA LEU A 242 12.17 -12.02 -12.94
C LEU A 242 13.40 -12.92 -13.19
N GLU A 243 13.37 -13.66 -14.30
CA GLU A 243 14.34 -14.71 -14.60
C GLU A 243 15.47 -14.28 -15.54
N THR A 244 15.50 -13.06 -16.10
CA THR A 244 16.70 -12.66 -16.87
C THR A 244 17.06 -11.17 -17.00
N ASP A 245 16.20 -10.20 -17.31
CA ASP A 245 16.73 -9.05 -18.10
C ASP A 245 16.60 -7.61 -17.58
N PHE A 246 16.23 -7.34 -16.32
CA PHE A 246 16.02 -5.94 -15.89
C PHE A 246 17.30 -5.10 -15.74
N LEU A 247 18.44 -5.68 -15.38
CA LEU A 247 19.72 -4.95 -15.36
C LEU A 247 20.60 -5.29 -16.57
N ALA A 248 20.19 -6.28 -17.37
CA ALA A 248 20.91 -6.70 -18.56
C ALA A 248 20.43 -5.97 -19.82
N SER A 249 19.17 -5.52 -19.88
CA SER A 249 18.68 -4.74 -21.02
C SER A 249 19.02 -3.26 -20.85
N GLU A 250 19.71 -2.68 -21.83
CA GLU A 250 20.04 -1.24 -21.88
C GLU A 250 18.80 -0.33 -21.76
N ARG A 251 17.61 -0.85 -22.06
CA ARG A 251 16.32 -0.14 -21.99
C ARG A 251 15.81 0.11 -20.56
N THR A 252 16.36 -0.58 -19.56
CA THR A 252 15.90 -0.50 -18.15
C THR A 252 16.98 -0.02 -17.19
N LYS A 253 18.20 0.23 -17.69
CA LYS A 253 19.25 0.88 -16.94
C LYS A 253 18.90 2.37 -16.74
N ILE A 254 18.40 2.70 -15.56
CA ILE A 254 18.14 4.08 -15.17
C ILE A 254 19.42 4.61 -14.51
N ASP A 255 20.15 5.41 -15.26
CA ASP A 255 21.27 6.18 -14.75
C ASP A 255 20.73 7.55 -14.28
N ILE A 256 20.79 7.81 -12.97
CA ILE A 256 20.33 9.08 -12.39
C ILE A 256 21.50 10.00 -12.21
N SER A 257 21.39 11.19 -12.79
CA SER A 257 22.40 12.23 -12.60
C SER A 257 22.31 12.82 -11.19
N SER A 258 23.46 13.03 -10.55
CA SER A 258 23.55 13.56 -9.17
C SER A 258 22.81 14.89 -8.97
N ASP A 259 22.72 15.72 -10.00
CA ASP A 259 22.03 17.02 -9.98
C ASP A 259 20.49 16.91 -9.90
N ARG A 260 19.91 15.76 -10.29
CA ARG A 260 18.48 15.46 -10.15
C ARG A 260 18.12 15.01 -8.74
N ILE A 261 19.08 14.53 -7.96
CA ILE A 261 18.87 13.98 -6.62
C ILE A 261 18.76 15.14 -5.62
N ALA A 262 17.64 15.18 -4.89
CA ALA A 262 17.43 16.14 -3.81
C ALA A 262 17.94 15.61 -2.47
N TYR A 263 17.81 14.30 -2.21
CA TYR A 263 18.20 13.68 -0.94
C TYR A 263 18.80 12.29 -1.17
N PHE A 264 19.86 11.99 -0.42
CA PHE A 264 20.35 10.63 -0.22
C PHE A 264 19.95 10.16 1.18
N LEU A 265 19.32 9.01 1.25
CA LEU A 265 18.72 8.47 2.47
C LEU A 265 19.26 7.07 2.71
N LYS A 266 19.79 6.83 3.90
CA LYS A 266 20.17 5.51 4.38
C LYS A 266 18.99 4.90 5.13
N PRO A 267 18.38 3.81 4.63
CA PRO A 267 17.17 3.29 5.24
C PRO A 267 17.43 2.69 6.62
N LYS A 268 16.54 3.01 7.57
CA LYS A 268 16.48 2.37 8.90
C LYS A 268 15.32 1.37 9.00
N SER A 269 14.28 1.54 8.18
CA SER A 269 13.13 0.64 8.12
C SER A 269 13.52 -0.79 7.72
N GLU A 270 12.96 -1.78 8.42
CA GLU A 270 13.15 -3.20 8.10
C GLU A 270 12.53 -3.55 6.74
N GLU A 271 11.43 -2.88 6.35
CA GLU A 271 10.73 -3.10 5.08
C GLU A 271 11.58 -2.71 3.87
N ILE A 272 12.22 -1.52 3.91
CA ILE A 272 13.13 -1.09 2.83
C ILE A 272 14.33 -2.03 2.75
N ASN A 273 14.89 -2.43 3.89
CA ASN A 273 16.00 -3.37 3.96
C ASN A 273 15.62 -4.77 3.45
N ALA A 274 14.41 -5.25 3.74
CA ALA A 274 13.89 -6.52 3.21
C ALA A 274 13.76 -6.48 1.69
N MET A 275 13.28 -5.36 1.14
CA MET A 275 13.26 -5.15 -0.30
C MET A 275 14.68 -5.14 -0.89
N PHE A 276 15.64 -4.43 -0.27
CA PHE A 276 17.03 -4.43 -0.76
C PHE A 276 17.65 -5.82 -0.73
N LYS A 277 17.37 -6.64 0.29
CA LYS A 277 17.76 -8.05 0.33
C LYS A 277 17.18 -8.82 -0.85
N TRP A 278 15.91 -8.60 -1.17
CA TRP A 278 15.27 -9.22 -2.32
C TRP A 278 15.91 -8.81 -3.65
N ILE A 279 16.21 -7.51 -3.85
CA ILE A 279 16.99 -7.03 -5.02
C ILE A 279 18.33 -7.75 -5.10
N ALA A 280 19.08 -7.77 -3.99
CA ALA A 280 20.42 -8.35 -3.94
C ALA A 280 20.44 -9.86 -4.26
N GLN A 281 19.33 -10.55 -4.00
CA GLN A 281 19.15 -11.98 -4.33
C GLN A 281 18.72 -12.21 -5.79
N SER A 282 18.19 -11.19 -6.47
CA SER A 282 17.72 -11.29 -7.84
C SER A 282 18.84 -11.67 -8.81
N LYS A 283 18.49 -12.40 -9.88
CA LYS A 283 19.44 -12.76 -10.94
C LYS A 283 20.00 -11.52 -11.65
N ALA A 284 19.15 -10.51 -11.86
CA ALA A 284 19.56 -9.25 -12.49
C ALA A 284 20.68 -8.56 -11.70
N TYR A 285 20.55 -8.46 -10.36
CA TYR A 285 21.60 -7.87 -9.54
C TYR A 285 22.88 -8.68 -9.56
N LYS A 286 22.80 -10.02 -9.58
CA LYS A 286 23.98 -10.89 -9.72
C LYS A 286 24.72 -10.66 -11.05
N VAL A 287 23.99 -10.47 -12.15
CA VAL A 287 24.56 -10.12 -13.46
C VAL A 287 25.26 -8.76 -13.40
N TYR A 288 24.57 -7.73 -12.90
CA TYR A 288 25.14 -6.40 -12.70
C TYR A 288 26.42 -6.43 -11.85
N MET A 289 26.37 -7.13 -10.71
CA MET A 289 27.48 -7.30 -9.79
C MET A 289 28.70 -7.91 -10.50
N ASN A 290 28.52 -9.03 -11.20
CA ASN A 290 29.63 -9.68 -11.92
C ASN A 290 30.21 -8.77 -13.01
N GLN A 291 29.35 -8.07 -13.77
CA GLN A 291 29.80 -7.14 -14.81
C GLN A 291 30.60 -5.98 -14.25
N GLU A 292 30.15 -5.36 -13.15
CA GLU A 292 30.86 -4.24 -12.52
C GLU A 292 32.18 -4.70 -11.88
N ILE A 293 32.21 -5.86 -11.21
CA ILE A 293 33.45 -6.44 -10.65
C ILE A 293 34.47 -6.72 -11.77
N ASP A 294 34.06 -7.46 -12.81
CA ASP A 294 34.96 -7.81 -13.92
C ASP A 294 35.46 -6.57 -14.65
N SER A 295 34.57 -5.62 -14.92
CA SER A 295 34.91 -4.34 -15.58
C SER A 295 35.86 -3.51 -14.73
N TYR A 296 35.68 -3.49 -13.41
CA TYR A 296 36.58 -2.80 -12.49
C TYR A 296 37.99 -3.39 -12.54
N PHE A 297 38.14 -4.70 -12.32
CA PHE A 297 39.46 -5.33 -12.28
C PHE A 297 40.17 -5.34 -13.64
N LYS A 298 39.45 -5.60 -14.75
CA LYS A 298 40.03 -5.51 -16.10
C LYS A 298 40.55 -4.11 -16.43
N ARG A 299 39.81 -3.06 -16.04
CA ARG A 299 40.26 -1.67 -16.22
C ARG A 299 41.50 -1.37 -15.36
N LYS A 300 41.50 -1.80 -14.09
CA LYS A 300 42.62 -1.60 -13.19
C LYS A 300 43.88 -2.31 -13.70
N GLU A 301 43.75 -3.55 -14.15
CA GLU A 301 44.84 -4.33 -14.76
C GLU A 301 45.38 -3.66 -16.03
N LYS A 302 44.50 -3.18 -16.91
CA LYS A 302 44.92 -2.43 -18.12
C LYS A 302 45.74 -1.19 -17.75
N ILE A 303 45.30 -0.42 -16.76
CA ILE A 303 46.03 0.76 -16.28
C ILE A 303 47.37 0.35 -15.67
N SER A 304 47.41 -0.69 -14.85
CA SER A 304 48.66 -1.22 -14.30
C SER A 304 49.65 -1.64 -15.39
N ARG A 305 49.19 -2.32 -16.45
CA ARG A 305 50.03 -2.67 -17.61
C ARG A 305 50.55 -1.42 -18.33
N THR A 306 49.72 -0.39 -18.51
CA THR A 306 50.15 0.90 -19.08
C THR A 306 51.24 1.55 -18.21
N ILE A 307 51.09 1.57 -16.88
CA ILE A 307 52.10 2.11 -15.95
C ILE A 307 53.40 1.32 -16.06
N SER A 308 53.34 -0.01 -16.12
CA SER A 308 54.55 -0.85 -16.21
C SER A 308 55.28 -0.72 -17.54
N ASN A 309 54.56 -0.42 -18.62
CA ASN A 309 55.10 -0.35 -19.98
C ASN A 309 55.40 1.08 -20.45
N SER A 310 55.00 2.10 -19.69
CA SER A 310 55.18 3.50 -20.09
C SER A 310 56.67 3.89 -20.06
N ILE A 311 57.17 4.33 -21.21
CA ILE A 311 58.53 4.90 -21.34
C ILE A 311 58.48 6.40 -21.01
N GLU A 312 57.38 7.07 -21.38
CA GLU A 312 57.19 8.49 -21.15
C GLU A 312 56.62 8.77 -19.76
N LYS A 313 57.23 9.75 -19.07
CA LYS A 313 56.82 10.15 -17.73
C LYS A 313 55.36 10.64 -17.67
N GLU A 314 54.89 11.32 -18.71
CA GLU A 314 53.51 11.82 -18.76
C GLU A 314 52.48 10.67 -18.76
N GLU A 315 52.73 9.62 -19.55
CA GLU A 315 51.86 8.44 -19.59
C GLU A 315 51.87 7.69 -18.26
N PHE A 316 53.05 7.56 -17.64
CA PHE A 316 53.21 7.01 -16.30
C PHE A 316 52.39 7.78 -15.27
N ASP A 317 52.57 9.11 -15.21
CA ASP A 317 51.89 9.99 -14.25
C ASP A 317 50.37 9.97 -14.45
N LYS A 318 49.91 9.92 -15.71
CA LYS A 318 48.48 9.76 -16.06
C LYS A 318 47.94 8.41 -15.58
N GLY A 319 48.68 7.33 -15.78
CA GLY A 319 48.32 6.00 -15.29
C GLY A 319 48.24 5.95 -13.76
N VAL A 320 49.24 6.49 -13.07
CA VAL A 320 49.28 6.56 -11.59
C VAL A 320 48.14 7.41 -11.04
N SER A 321 47.81 8.54 -11.68
CA SER A 321 46.64 9.35 -11.29
C SER A 321 45.33 8.58 -11.51
N ALA A 322 45.22 7.85 -12.63
CA ALA A 322 44.07 7.01 -12.93
C ALA A 322 43.92 5.84 -11.96
N ILE A 323 45.00 5.19 -11.51
CA ILE A 323 44.90 4.07 -10.56
C ILE A 323 44.58 4.56 -9.14
N LYS A 324 45.14 5.70 -8.71
CA LYS A 324 44.83 6.33 -7.40
C LYS A 324 43.35 6.70 -7.27
N THR A 325 42.70 6.97 -8.39
CA THR A 325 41.27 7.28 -8.44
C THR A 325 40.38 6.04 -8.56
N MET A 326 40.95 4.84 -8.72
CA MET A 326 40.27 3.54 -8.60
C MET A 326 40.51 2.96 -7.20
N ASP A 327 39.87 3.59 -6.22
CA ASP A 327 39.94 3.20 -4.82
C ASP A 327 38.52 2.84 -4.34
N ALA A 328 38.19 1.55 -4.40
CA ALA A 328 36.93 1.03 -3.86
C ALA A 328 37.16 0.58 -2.41
N SER A 329 36.33 1.04 -1.48
CA SER A 329 36.54 0.84 -0.03
C SER A 329 36.63 -0.63 0.41
N ASN A 330 36.06 -1.57 -0.36
CA ASN A 330 36.07 -3.00 -0.09
C ASN A 330 36.90 -3.81 -1.10
N GLU A 331 37.78 -3.17 -1.89
CA GLU A 331 38.49 -3.82 -3.00
C GLU A 331 39.19 -5.11 -2.60
N ASP A 332 39.98 -5.11 -1.54
CA ASP A 332 40.79 -6.26 -1.13
C ASP A 332 39.92 -7.49 -0.83
N ILE A 333 38.80 -7.28 -0.15
CA ILE A 333 37.83 -8.35 0.19
C ILE A 333 37.23 -8.91 -1.10
N VAL A 334 36.79 -8.04 -2.02
CA VAL A 334 36.18 -8.47 -3.27
C VAL A 334 37.19 -9.19 -4.16
N LYS A 335 38.45 -8.73 -4.17
CA LYS A 335 39.53 -9.38 -4.91
C LYS A 335 39.77 -10.80 -4.40
N MET A 336 39.88 -11.00 -3.08
CA MET A 336 40.02 -12.34 -2.48
C MET A 336 38.83 -13.26 -2.87
N MET A 337 37.61 -12.73 -2.91
CA MET A 337 36.43 -13.48 -3.35
C MET A 337 36.42 -13.78 -4.85
N TRP A 338 36.94 -12.88 -5.67
CA TRP A 338 36.98 -13.02 -7.12
C TRP A 338 38.04 -14.03 -7.55
N ASP A 339 39.23 -13.96 -6.94
CA ASP A 339 40.33 -14.90 -7.15
C ASP A 339 39.94 -16.31 -6.69
N SER A 340 39.24 -16.47 -5.55
CA SER A 340 38.83 -17.81 -5.07
C SER A 340 37.81 -18.50 -5.98
N LYS A 341 36.94 -17.75 -6.67
CA LYS A 341 35.99 -18.32 -7.65
C LYS A 341 36.70 -18.86 -8.89
N THR A 342 37.77 -18.21 -9.33
CA THR A 342 38.53 -18.67 -10.50
C THR A 342 39.25 -19.99 -10.25
N TYR A 343 39.54 -20.34 -8.99
CA TYR A 343 40.11 -21.64 -8.62
C TYR A 343 39.10 -22.81 -8.58
N HIS A 344 37.80 -22.54 -8.54
CA HIS A 344 36.76 -23.58 -8.47
C HIS A 344 36.08 -23.91 -9.80
N VAL A 345 36.54 -23.30 -10.90
CA VAL A 345 35.98 -23.47 -12.25
C VAL A 345 36.96 -24.20 -13.19
N ASN A 346 38.09 -24.71 -12.68
CA ASN A 346 39.03 -25.54 -13.43
C ASN A 346 39.00 -27.00 -12.99
#